data_AF-A0A536JCR6-F1
#
_entry.id   AF-A0A536JCR6-F1
#
_cell.length_a   1.000
_cell.length_b   1.000
_cell.length_c   1.000
_cell.angle_alpha   90.00
_cell.angle_beta   90.00
_cell.angle_gamma   90.00
#
_symmetry.space_group_name_H-M   'P 1'
#
loop_
_entity.id
_entity.type
_entity.pdbx_description
1 polymer ?
#
loop_
_entity_poly.entity_id
_entity_poly.type
_entity_poly.pdbx_seq_one_letter_code
_entity_poly.pdbx_strand_id
1 'polypeptide(L)'
;MREQSTGAGSASRSGLARCTPSREAARGLASEFALIPVYREVLADMLTPVRAYTLLCPPGEPGFLLESVEGGERLARYSFIGAQARALELGEGNPLDALASVAGEQTAPVRGIPRFHGGAVGYLGYETARHFERLPVAQGAAPPMPESAFLRAEDLAVFDHVTRRLQLLTIHRPDRE
;
A
#
# COMPACT_ATOMS: atom_id res chain seq x y z
N MET A 1 -15.34 37.69 48.58
CA MET A 1 -15.21 37.97 47.13
C MET A 1 -14.60 36.74 46.51
N ARG A 2 -15.28 36.15 45.52
CA ARG A 2 -15.21 34.74 45.09
C ARG A 2 -13.94 34.36 44.33
N GLU A 3 -13.50 33.12 44.52
CA GLU A 3 -12.64 32.35 43.61
C GLU A 3 -13.37 32.05 42.29
N GLN A 4 -12.68 32.25 41.16
CA GLN A 4 -12.81 31.52 39.87
C GLN A 4 -11.42 31.63 39.20
N SER A 5 -10.57 30.61 39.12
CA SER A 5 -10.70 29.31 38.42
C SER A 5 -10.91 29.45 36.90
N THR A 6 -9.82 29.21 36.18
CA THR A 6 -9.69 28.42 34.95
C THR A 6 -10.33 28.96 33.66
N GLY A 7 -9.46 29.29 32.71
CA GLY A 7 -9.78 29.46 31.30
C GLY A 7 -8.57 29.11 30.43
N ALA A 8 -7.90 27.98 30.71
CA ALA A 8 -7.01 27.37 29.72
C ALA A 8 -7.90 26.92 28.56
N GLY A 9 -7.94 27.73 27.50
CA GLY A 9 -8.63 27.41 26.27
C GLY A 9 -8.08 26.09 25.74
N SER A 10 -8.83 25.01 25.99
CA SER A 10 -8.61 23.73 25.32
C SER A 10 -8.86 23.98 23.84
N ALA A 11 -7.79 24.18 23.08
CA ALA A 11 -7.84 24.11 21.63
C ALA A 11 -8.45 22.75 21.28
N SER A 12 -9.73 22.76 20.90
CA SER A 12 -10.46 21.58 20.48
C SER A 12 -9.68 20.97 19.32
N ARG A 13 -9.29 19.69 19.45
CA ARG A 13 -8.73 18.87 18.36
C ARG A 13 -9.79 18.58 17.27
N SER A 14 -10.64 19.54 16.90
CA SER A 14 -11.77 19.39 15.99
C SER A 14 -11.37 19.66 14.54
N GLY A 15 -10.41 18.90 14.04
CA GLY A 15 -9.95 19.00 12.65
C GLY A 15 -9.26 17.74 12.14
N LEU A 16 -9.46 16.57 12.77
CA LEU A 16 -9.03 15.33 12.13
C LEU A 16 -9.83 15.18 10.84
N ALA A 17 -9.13 15.27 9.71
CA ALA A 17 -9.69 14.99 8.41
C ALA A 17 -10.41 13.64 8.45
N ARG A 18 -11.64 13.60 7.93
CA ARG A 18 -12.48 12.41 8.00
C ARG A 18 -11.87 11.32 7.10
N CYS A 19 -11.59 10.17 7.68
CA CYS A 19 -11.23 8.96 6.94
C CYS A 19 -12.49 8.10 6.71
N THR A 20 -12.41 7.26 5.69
CA THR A 20 -13.41 6.25 5.36
C THR A 20 -12.75 4.87 5.45
N PRO A 21 -13.29 3.94 6.26
CA PRO A 21 -14.34 4.14 7.25
C PRO A 21 -13.88 5.08 8.39
N SER A 22 -14.83 5.54 9.22
CA SER A 22 -14.51 6.31 10.42
C SER A 22 -13.68 5.43 11.39
N ARG A 23 -12.94 6.06 12.31
CA ARG A 23 -12.15 5.33 13.31
C ARG A 23 -12.98 4.31 14.10
N GLU A 24 -14.20 4.67 14.47
CA GLU A 24 -15.12 3.79 15.20
C GLU A 24 -15.57 2.61 14.34
N ALA A 25 -15.95 2.87 13.08
CA ALA A 25 -16.34 1.82 12.14
C ALA A 25 -15.17 0.87 11.81
N ALA A 26 -13.95 1.40 11.65
CA ALA A 26 -12.74 0.60 11.48
C ALA A 26 -12.51 -0.33 12.67
N ARG A 27 -12.68 0.17 13.91
CA ARG A 27 -12.58 -0.66 15.13
C ARG A 27 -13.66 -1.74 15.21
N GLY A 28 -14.87 -1.48 14.71
CA GLY A 28 -15.91 -2.52 14.62
C GLY A 28 -15.49 -3.69 13.73
N LEU A 29 -14.84 -3.40 12.60
CA LEU A 29 -14.36 -4.40 11.62
C LEU A 29 -13.18 -5.24 12.14
N ALA A 30 -12.45 -4.75 13.15
CA ALA A 30 -11.29 -5.43 13.73
C ALA A 30 -11.59 -6.78 14.40
N SER A 31 -12.88 -7.04 14.69
CA SER A 31 -13.32 -8.32 15.23
C SER A 31 -13.45 -9.43 14.16
N GLU A 32 -13.56 -9.06 12.88
CA GLU A 32 -13.87 -10.00 11.78
C GLU A 32 -12.79 -10.05 10.71
N PHE A 33 -12.04 -8.96 10.51
CA PHE A 33 -11.07 -8.83 9.43
C PHE A 33 -9.65 -8.56 9.93
N ALA A 34 -8.68 -9.23 9.32
CA ALA A 34 -7.25 -9.03 9.60
C ALA A 34 -6.72 -7.73 8.99
N LEU A 35 -7.23 -7.35 7.81
CA LEU A 35 -6.83 -6.14 7.10
C LEU A 35 -8.02 -5.20 6.95
N ILE A 36 -7.87 -3.96 7.41
CA ILE A 36 -8.92 -2.94 7.32
C ILE A 36 -8.38 -1.75 6.53
N PRO A 37 -8.74 -1.62 5.24
CA PRO A 37 -8.38 -0.44 4.46
C PRO A 37 -9.04 0.80 5.06
N VAL A 38 -8.24 1.82 5.31
CA VAL A 38 -8.70 3.14 5.72
C VAL A 38 -8.10 4.13 4.75
N TYR A 39 -8.95 4.93 4.12
CA TYR A 39 -8.48 5.92 3.18
C TYR A 39 -9.07 7.30 3.47
N ARG A 40 -8.41 8.31 2.92
CA ARG A 40 -8.95 9.65 2.80
C ARG A 40 -8.65 10.19 1.42
N GLU A 41 -9.51 11.08 0.97
CA GLU A 41 -9.29 11.78 -0.29
C GLU A 41 -8.66 13.15 -0.01
N VAL A 42 -7.73 13.53 -0.87
CA VAL A 42 -7.13 14.86 -0.88
C VAL A 42 -7.20 15.42 -2.30
N LEU A 43 -7.40 16.73 -2.40
CA LEU A 43 -7.29 17.42 -3.67
C LEU A 43 -5.82 17.44 -4.07
N ALA A 44 -5.54 16.97 -5.28
CA ALA A 44 -4.19 16.80 -5.79
C ALA A 44 -4.09 17.25 -7.26
N ASP A 45 -4.90 18.23 -7.64
CA ASP A 45 -5.04 18.71 -9.01
C ASP A 45 -3.72 19.25 -9.61
N MET A 46 -2.77 19.61 -8.74
CA MET A 46 -1.45 20.12 -9.08
C MET A 46 -0.31 19.10 -8.88
N LEU A 47 -0.63 17.85 -8.51
CA LEU A 47 0.36 16.80 -8.33
C LEU A 47 0.30 15.81 -9.49
N THR A 48 1.46 15.48 -10.04
CA THR A 48 1.62 14.30 -10.91
C THR A 48 2.03 13.10 -10.05
N PRO A 49 1.74 11.85 -10.47
CA PRO A 49 2.17 10.66 -9.75
C PRO A 49 3.67 10.62 -9.51
N VAL A 50 4.48 10.95 -10.53
CA VAL A 50 5.94 11.02 -10.40
C VAL A 50 6.36 12.05 -9.34
N ARG A 51 5.75 13.24 -9.33
CA ARG A 51 6.07 14.26 -8.31
C ARG A 51 5.67 13.78 -6.92
N ALA A 52 4.49 13.18 -6.77
CA ALA A 52 4.07 12.63 -5.48
C ALA A 52 4.99 11.50 -5.01
N TYR A 53 5.45 10.63 -5.91
CA TYR A 53 6.43 9.58 -5.59
C TYR A 53 7.69 10.18 -4.98
N THR A 54 8.26 11.22 -5.59
CA THR A 54 9.48 11.87 -5.05
C THR A 54 9.28 12.52 -3.67
N LEU A 55 8.04 12.89 -3.32
CA LEU A 55 7.71 13.47 -2.02
C LEU A 55 7.44 12.40 -0.95
N LEU A 56 6.87 11.27 -1.35
CA LEU A 56 6.44 10.20 -0.45
C LEU A 56 7.53 9.15 -0.21
N CYS A 57 8.44 8.98 -1.18
CA CYS A 57 9.49 7.97 -1.17
C CYS A 57 10.86 8.65 -1.29
N PRO A 58 11.43 9.18 -0.18
CA PRO A 58 12.75 9.80 -0.22
C PRO A 58 13.84 8.75 -0.52
N PRO A 59 15.02 9.17 -1.00
CA PRO A 59 16.11 8.26 -1.33
C PRO A 59 16.48 7.34 -0.16
N GLY A 60 16.59 6.03 -0.43
CA GLY A 60 16.92 5.01 0.57
C GLY A 60 15.72 4.39 1.28
N GLU A 61 14.53 5.00 1.17
CA GLU A 61 13.30 4.40 1.68
C GLU A 61 12.65 3.49 0.61
N PRO A 62 12.32 2.24 0.96
CA PRO A 62 11.63 1.33 0.04
C PRO A 62 10.25 1.86 -0.36
N GLY A 63 10.02 1.90 -1.67
CA GLY A 63 8.77 2.33 -2.26
C GLY A 63 8.70 1.96 -3.73
N PHE A 64 7.53 2.15 -4.33
CA PHE A 64 7.32 1.88 -5.75
C PHE A 64 6.35 2.88 -6.37
N LEU A 65 6.40 3.00 -7.69
CA LEU A 65 5.42 3.66 -8.52
C LEU A 65 5.00 2.69 -9.63
N LEU A 66 3.70 2.37 -9.70
CA LEU A 66 3.10 1.60 -10.78
C LEU A 66 2.21 2.53 -11.60
N GLU A 67 2.58 2.71 -12.85
CA GLU A 67 1.75 3.37 -13.86
C GLU A 67 1.47 2.39 -14.99
N SER A 68 0.28 2.47 -15.57
CA SER A 68 -0.10 1.62 -16.69
C SER A 68 -0.47 2.50 -17.89
N VAL A 69 -0.06 2.07 -19.08
CA VAL A 69 -0.34 2.71 -20.35
C VAL A 69 -1.07 1.71 -21.22
N GLU A 70 -2.34 1.99 -21.54
CA GLU A 70 -3.15 1.21 -22.46
C GLU A 70 -2.90 1.67 -23.90
N GLY A 71 -2.55 0.73 -24.78
CA GLY A 71 -2.39 0.99 -26.21
C GLY A 71 -1.27 1.96 -26.60
N GLY A 72 -0.29 2.19 -25.72
CA GLY A 72 0.86 3.06 -25.96
C GLY A 72 0.59 4.57 -25.87
N GLU A 73 -0.67 5.00 -25.73
CA GLU A 73 -1.05 6.41 -25.78
C GLU A 73 -1.95 6.88 -24.64
N ARG A 74 -2.69 5.99 -23.95
CA ARG A 74 -3.61 6.38 -22.88
C ARG A 74 -3.15 5.83 -21.53
N LEU A 75 -2.99 6.70 -20.55
CA LEU A 75 -2.83 6.28 -19.16
C LEU A 75 -4.07 5.48 -18.72
N ALA A 76 -3.83 4.37 -18.05
CA ALA A 76 -4.88 3.64 -17.33
C ALA A 76 -5.49 4.55 -16.25
N ARG A 77 -6.68 4.18 -15.75
CA ARG A 77 -7.40 5.02 -14.76
C ARG A 77 -6.58 5.33 -13.50
N TYR A 78 -5.70 4.42 -13.07
CA TYR A 78 -5.00 4.53 -11.80
C TYR A 78 -3.48 4.54 -11.95
N SER A 79 -2.81 5.40 -11.17
CA SER A 79 -1.39 5.23 -10.81
C SER A 79 -1.29 4.94 -9.31
N PHE A 80 -0.43 4.00 -8.91
CA PHE A 80 -0.26 3.58 -7.53
C PHE A 80 1.15 3.87 -7.04
N ILE A 81 1.25 4.50 -5.88
CA ILE A 81 2.51 4.72 -5.17
C ILE A 81 2.43 3.95 -3.86
N GLY A 82 3.39 3.07 -3.63
CA GLY A 82 3.61 2.48 -2.30
C GLY A 82 4.71 3.24 -1.59
N ALA A 83 4.39 3.82 -0.44
CA ALA A 83 5.33 4.50 0.44
C ALA A 83 5.60 3.62 1.67
N GLN A 84 6.77 3.78 2.30
CA GLN A 84 7.14 3.04 3.52
C GLN A 84 6.93 1.52 3.39
N ALA A 85 7.11 0.99 2.18
CA ALA A 85 6.83 -0.40 1.89
C ALA A 85 7.91 -1.27 2.53
N ARG A 86 7.57 -2.42 3.11
CA ARG A 86 8.57 -3.26 3.80
C ARG A 86 8.99 -4.40 2.90
N ALA A 87 10.26 -4.82 2.96
CA ALA A 87 10.67 -6.08 2.32
C ALA A 87 9.78 -7.22 2.84
N LEU A 88 9.26 -8.02 1.92
CA LEU A 88 8.50 -9.22 2.25
C LEU A 88 9.48 -10.37 2.40
N GLU A 89 9.48 -10.99 3.58
CA GLU A 89 10.25 -12.21 3.83
C GLU A 89 9.65 -13.36 3.03
N LEU A 90 10.39 -13.84 2.02
CA LEU A 90 9.95 -14.93 1.16
C LEU A 90 10.24 -16.32 1.77
N GLY A 91 11.13 -16.39 2.76
CA GLY A 91 11.61 -17.65 3.33
C GLY A 91 12.56 -18.41 2.39
N GLU A 92 12.93 -19.61 2.78
CA GLU A 92 13.69 -20.54 1.95
C GLU A 92 12.72 -21.42 1.13
N GLY A 93 12.98 -21.60 -0.16
CA GLY A 93 12.16 -22.46 -1.03
C GLY A 93 11.30 -21.68 -2.03
N ASN A 94 10.07 -22.13 -2.24
CA ASN A 94 9.18 -21.59 -3.26
C ASN A 94 8.63 -20.21 -2.82
N PRO A 95 8.97 -19.11 -3.52
CA PRO A 95 8.53 -17.77 -3.13
C PRO A 95 7.00 -17.60 -3.20
N LEU A 96 6.29 -18.46 -3.96
CA LEU A 96 4.84 -18.43 -4.05
C LEU A 96 4.15 -18.74 -2.72
N ASP A 97 4.79 -19.45 -1.79
CA ASP A 97 4.19 -19.79 -0.50
C ASP A 97 3.99 -18.53 0.35
N ALA A 98 5.01 -17.66 0.40
CA ALA A 98 4.91 -16.37 1.06
C ALA A 98 3.88 -15.46 0.38
N LEU A 99 3.84 -15.44 -0.96
CA LEU A 99 2.86 -14.65 -1.71
C LEU A 99 1.42 -15.16 -1.49
N ALA A 100 1.22 -16.47 -1.42
CA ALA A 100 -0.07 -17.08 -1.12
C ALA A 100 -0.55 -16.70 0.29
N SER A 101 0.37 -16.64 1.27
CA SER A 101 0.05 -16.16 2.61
C SER A 101 -0.44 -14.71 2.61
N VAL A 102 0.19 -13.82 1.84
CA VAL A 102 -0.27 -12.42 1.73
C VAL A 102 -1.61 -12.34 1.00
N ALA A 103 -1.78 -13.09 -0.09
CA ALA A 103 -3.00 -13.09 -0.89
C ALA A 103 -4.22 -13.69 -0.14
N GLY A 104 -3.98 -14.57 0.83
CA GLY A 104 -5.01 -15.19 1.66
C GLY A 104 -5.51 -14.32 2.81
N GLU A 105 -4.91 -13.16 3.08
CA GLU A 105 -5.30 -12.28 4.18
C GLU A 105 -6.71 -11.70 3.96
N GLN A 106 -7.60 -11.89 4.94
CA GLN A 106 -8.97 -11.40 4.88
C GLN A 106 -9.02 -9.89 5.02
N THR A 107 -9.53 -9.23 3.98
CA THR A 107 -9.64 -7.76 3.90
C THR A 107 -11.08 -7.31 4.04
N ALA A 108 -11.32 -6.33 4.91
CA ALA A 108 -12.64 -5.76 5.12
C ALA A 108 -13.16 -5.07 3.84
N PRO A 109 -14.43 -5.30 3.46
CA PRO A 109 -15.01 -4.68 2.28
C PRO A 109 -15.29 -3.19 2.55
N VAL A 110 -14.41 -2.33 2.05
CA VAL A 110 -14.57 -0.87 2.15
C VAL A 110 -14.96 -0.31 0.78
N ARG A 111 -16.00 0.53 0.74
CA ARG A 111 -16.47 1.14 -0.51
C ARG A 111 -15.51 2.22 -0.99
N GLY A 112 -15.41 2.39 -2.30
CA GLY A 112 -14.71 3.52 -2.92
C GLY A 112 -13.19 3.37 -3.05
N ILE A 113 -12.64 2.20 -2.72
CA ILE A 113 -11.24 1.87 -2.94
C ILE A 113 -11.04 1.14 -4.29
N PRO A 114 -9.89 1.29 -4.95
CA PRO A 114 -9.52 0.52 -6.14
C PRO A 114 -9.43 -0.99 -5.86
N ARG A 115 -9.43 -1.80 -6.92
CA ARG A 115 -9.22 -3.26 -6.82
C ARG A 115 -7.86 -3.62 -6.20
N PHE A 116 -6.81 -2.86 -6.56
CA PHE A 116 -5.52 -2.98 -5.91
C PHE A 116 -5.42 -1.96 -4.79
N HIS A 117 -5.43 -2.43 -3.55
CA HIS A 117 -5.44 -1.62 -2.34
C HIS A 117 -4.36 -2.04 -1.34
N GLY A 118 -3.35 -2.78 -1.80
CA GLY A 118 -2.25 -3.29 -0.99
C GLY A 118 -1.96 -4.76 -1.29
N GLY A 119 -0.94 -5.30 -0.63
CA GLY A 119 -0.48 -6.69 -0.80
C GLY A 119 1.01 -6.77 -1.15
N ALA A 120 1.40 -7.81 -1.88
CA ALA A 120 2.78 -8.00 -2.32
C ALA A 120 3.03 -7.34 -3.69
N VAL A 121 4.06 -6.52 -3.82
CA VAL A 121 4.49 -5.86 -5.06
C VAL A 121 5.97 -6.11 -5.29
N GLY A 122 6.34 -6.66 -6.44
CA GLY A 122 7.71 -7.06 -6.71
C GLY A 122 7.86 -7.83 -8.00
N TYR A 123 8.84 -8.73 -8.03
CA TYR A 123 9.11 -9.57 -9.19
C TYR A 123 9.43 -11.01 -8.79
N LEU A 124 9.05 -11.92 -9.70
CA LEU A 124 9.57 -13.28 -9.77
C LEU A 124 10.56 -13.32 -10.94
N GLY A 125 11.80 -13.70 -10.67
CA GLY A 125 12.81 -13.91 -11.70
C GLY A 125 12.51 -15.17 -12.51
N TYR A 126 13.12 -15.26 -13.69
CA TYR A 126 12.90 -16.37 -14.62
C TYR A 126 13.15 -17.75 -13.97
N GLU A 127 14.22 -17.85 -13.17
CA GLU A 127 14.60 -19.10 -12.49
C GLU A 127 13.56 -19.62 -11.49
N THR A 128 12.62 -18.77 -11.04
CA THR A 128 11.48 -19.18 -10.19
C THR A 128 10.68 -20.32 -10.82
N ALA A 129 10.69 -20.43 -12.15
CA ALA A 129 10.02 -21.52 -12.87
C ALA A 129 10.46 -22.92 -12.41
N ARG A 130 11.66 -23.03 -11.83
CA ARG A 130 12.24 -24.27 -11.35
C ARG A 130 11.61 -24.81 -10.08
N HIS A 131 10.83 -24.00 -9.36
CA HIS A 131 10.06 -24.47 -8.20
C HIS A 131 8.86 -25.33 -8.60
N PHE A 132 8.41 -25.26 -9.86
CA PHE A 132 7.26 -26.02 -10.35
C PHE A 132 7.55 -26.88 -11.60
N GLU A 133 8.67 -26.67 -12.28
CA GLU A 133 9.09 -27.48 -13.43
C GLU A 133 10.57 -27.88 -13.36
N ARG A 134 10.91 -29.02 -13.98
CA ARG A 134 12.32 -29.43 -14.14
C ARG A 134 12.90 -28.76 -15.39
N LEU A 135 13.69 -27.70 -15.19
CA LEU A 135 14.31 -26.93 -16.27
C LEU A 135 15.84 -26.97 -16.21
N PRO A 136 16.53 -26.90 -17.36
CA PRO A 136 17.98 -26.74 -17.40
C PRO A 136 18.38 -25.36 -16.85
N VAL A 137 19.56 -25.28 -16.22
CA VAL A 137 20.11 -24.05 -15.66
C VAL A 137 21.19 -23.50 -16.59
N ALA A 138 21.15 -22.20 -16.86
CA ALA A 138 22.19 -21.53 -17.64
C ALA A 138 23.56 -21.70 -16.96
N GLN A 139 24.59 -21.97 -17.76
CA GLN A 139 25.96 -22.03 -17.26
C GLN A 139 26.48 -20.63 -16.94
N GLY A 140 27.21 -20.48 -15.84
CA GLY A 140 27.82 -19.22 -15.42
C GLY A 140 27.38 -18.78 -14.02
N ALA A 141 27.88 -17.61 -13.60
CA ALA A 141 27.47 -17.01 -12.34
C ALA A 141 26.06 -16.44 -12.45
N ALA A 142 25.26 -16.58 -11.38
CA ALA A 142 23.96 -15.95 -11.29
C ALA A 142 24.10 -14.41 -11.31
N PRO A 143 23.09 -13.67 -11.79
CA PRO A 143 23.03 -12.23 -11.65
C PRO A 143 23.16 -11.80 -10.18
N PRO A 144 23.78 -10.63 -9.89
CA PRO A 144 23.95 -10.13 -8.52
C PRO A 144 22.65 -9.51 -7.97
N MET A 145 21.56 -10.26 -8.03
CA MET A 145 20.23 -9.90 -7.54
C MET A 145 19.51 -11.16 -7.05
N PRO A 146 18.58 -11.04 -6.10
CA PRO A 146 17.82 -12.21 -5.66
C PRO A 146 16.95 -12.75 -6.81
N GLU A 147 16.66 -14.05 -6.76
CA GLU A 147 15.76 -14.69 -7.74
C GLU A 147 14.39 -14.00 -7.75
N SER A 148 13.87 -13.66 -6.58
CA SER A 148 12.61 -12.96 -6.39
C SER A 148 12.75 -11.94 -5.27
N ALA A 149 12.08 -10.80 -5.38
CA ALA A 149 11.99 -9.83 -4.30
C ALA A 149 10.64 -9.12 -4.34
N PHE A 150 10.04 -8.96 -3.17
CA PHE A 150 8.73 -8.33 -3.00
C PHE A 150 8.74 -7.35 -1.84
N LEU A 151 7.89 -6.35 -1.96
CA LEU A 151 7.52 -5.41 -0.92
C LEU A 151 6.11 -5.71 -0.45
N ARG A 152 5.88 -5.68 0.86
CA ARG A 152 4.56 -5.58 1.45
C ARG A 152 4.11 -4.13 1.42
N ALA A 153 3.09 -3.87 0.62
CA ALA A 153 2.50 -2.56 0.36
C ALA A 153 1.23 -2.38 1.20
N GLU A 154 1.31 -1.52 2.22
CA GLU A 154 0.20 -1.22 3.11
C GLU A 154 -0.16 0.26 3.11
N ASP A 155 0.79 1.15 2.81
CA ASP A 155 0.57 2.59 2.66
C ASP A 155 0.64 3.00 1.19
N LEU A 156 -0.50 3.43 0.65
CA LEU A 156 -0.68 3.75 -0.76
C LEU A 156 -1.15 5.19 -0.99
N ALA A 157 -0.56 5.82 -2.01
CA ALA A 157 -1.11 6.99 -2.67
C ALA A 157 -1.65 6.57 -4.04
N VAL A 158 -2.97 6.66 -4.22
CA VAL A 158 -3.68 6.22 -5.43
C VAL A 158 -4.20 7.44 -6.18
N PHE A 159 -3.68 7.66 -7.39
CA PHE A 159 -4.19 8.67 -8.30
C PHE A 159 -5.31 8.07 -9.15
N ASP A 160 -6.52 8.62 -9.08
CA ASP A 160 -7.60 8.34 -10.01
C ASP A 160 -7.66 9.44 -11.06
N HIS A 161 -7.13 9.16 -12.26
CA HIS A 161 -7.02 10.12 -13.36
C HIS A 161 -8.38 10.51 -13.96
N VAL A 162 -9.40 9.67 -13.78
CA VAL A 162 -10.76 9.95 -14.27
C VAL A 162 -11.46 10.94 -13.35
N THR A 163 -11.38 10.72 -12.03
CA THR A 163 -12.03 11.59 -11.04
C THR A 163 -11.16 12.77 -10.59
N ARG A 164 -9.87 12.79 -10.98
CA ARG A 164 -8.84 13.74 -10.54
C ARG A 164 -8.70 13.81 -9.03
N ARG A 165 -8.71 12.64 -8.38
CA ARG A 165 -8.58 12.53 -6.91
C ARG A 165 -7.33 11.75 -6.55
N LEU A 166 -6.70 12.16 -5.45
CA LEU A 166 -5.68 11.37 -4.78
C LEU A 166 -6.30 10.76 -3.52
N GLN A 167 -6.28 9.44 -3.45
CA GLN A 167 -6.64 8.71 -2.24
C GLN A 167 -5.36 8.33 -1.50
N LEU A 168 -5.25 8.75 -0.25
CA LEU A 168 -4.24 8.25 0.69
C LEU A 168 -4.88 7.09 1.45
N LEU A 169 -4.43 5.88 1.18
CA LEU A 169 -4.96 4.63 1.70
C LEU A 169 -3.90 3.95 2.57
N THR A 170 -4.30 3.44 3.72
CA THR A 170 -3.47 2.62 4.60
C THR A 170 -4.22 1.37 5.03
N ILE A 171 -3.50 0.27 5.28
CA ILE A 171 -4.07 -0.96 5.84
C ILE A 171 -3.87 -0.95 7.36
N HIS A 172 -4.96 -0.88 8.11
CA HIS A 172 -4.95 -1.11 9.55
C HIS A 172 -4.97 -2.61 9.85
N ARG A 173 -4.05 -3.03 10.73
CA ARG A 173 -3.86 -4.41 11.19
C ARG A 173 -4.10 -4.50 12.70
N PRO A 174 -5.22 -5.07 13.17
CA PRO A 174 -5.55 -5.14 14.60
C PRO A 174 -4.61 -6.00 15.44
N ASP A 175 -3.96 -6.99 14.82
CA ASP A 175 -3.03 -7.93 15.46
C ASP A 175 -1.68 -7.31 15.85
N ARG A 176 -1.45 -6.04 15.49
CA ARG A 176 -0.19 -5.32 15.70
C ARG A 176 -0.31 -4.11 16.64
N GLU A 177 -1.41 -3.98 17.39
CA GLU A 177 -1.57 -2.98 18.47
C GLU A 177 -0.83 -3.36 19.76
#